data_AF-A0A443SAA8-F1
#
_entry.id   AF-A0A443SAA8-F1
#
_cell.length_a   1.000
_cell.length_b   1.000
_cell.length_c   1.000
_cell.angle_alpha   90.00
_cell.angle_beta   90.00
_cell.angle_gamma   90.00
#
_symmetry.space_group_name_H-M   'P 1'
#
loop_
_entity.id
_entity.type
_entity.pdbx_description
1 polymer ?
#
loop_
_entity_poly.entity_id
_entity_poly.type
_entity_poly.pdbx_seq_one_letter_code
_entity_poly.pdbx_strand_id
1 'polypeptide(L)'
;MSPMVEIFSVQRTHLNNSNTVLKAVNRLTNLETLILTDNEITKISNNSFNGKQRKLQTIELRNNNINDLDNFAFNDLPNVSSIDLDFNNISTIKNDTFVFRRKVNYILNIRLQNNNLNAKSFEVNSFANISPIVFLYLANNQIQYFDENVFKPIFEMKKDLVITAWNNPFRCDCKMKWLLENPFYLERITGIVCADRRSLWTYTVDQLLEC
;
A
#
# COMPACT_ATOMS: atom_id res chain seq x y z
N MET A 1 -27.20 17.64 13.48
CA MET A 1 -26.67 17.80 12.12
C MET A 1 -25.18 17.49 12.14
N SER A 2 -24.69 16.66 11.22
CA SER A 2 -23.23 16.46 11.06
C SER A 2 -22.60 17.72 10.46
N PRO A 3 -21.37 18.09 10.84
CA PRO A 3 -20.65 19.21 10.23
C PRO A 3 -20.51 19.03 8.71
N MET A 4 -20.63 20.11 7.93
CA MET A 4 -20.35 20.12 6.47
C MET A 4 -18.85 20.26 6.20
N VAL A 5 -18.02 19.52 6.94
CA VAL A 5 -16.57 19.53 6.72
C VAL A 5 -16.24 18.52 5.64
N GLU A 6 -15.80 19.02 4.48
CA GLU A 6 -15.34 18.22 3.33
C GLU A 6 -13.83 17.97 3.39
N ILE A 7 -13.07 18.91 3.95
CA ILE A 7 -11.62 18.79 4.14
C ILE A 7 -11.29 18.95 5.62
N PHE A 8 -10.65 17.95 6.20
CA PHE A 8 -10.12 18.02 7.57
C PHE A 8 -8.60 17.90 7.52
N SER A 9 -7.91 18.94 7.98
CA SER A 9 -6.46 19.02 7.93
C SER A 9 -5.88 19.36 9.29
N VAL A 10 -4.94 18.54 9.75
CA VAL A 10 -4.14 18.76 10.95
C VAL A 10 -2.71 18.37 10.62
N GLN A 11 -1.79 19.33 10.60
CA GLN A 11 -0.41 19.12 10.17
C GLN A 11 0.55 19.80 11.14
N ARG A 12 1.72 19.19 11.40
CA ARG A 12 2.77 19.77 12.26
C ARG A 12 2.30 20.09 13.67
N THR A 13 1.49 19.20 14.24
CA THR A 13 0.91 19.39 15.58
C THR A 13 1.42 18.40 16.63
N HIS A 14 2.45 17.62 16.29
CA HIS A 14 2.96 16.54 17.13
C HIS A 14 1.88 15.53 17.54
N LEU A 15 0.87 15.35 16.67
CA LEU A 15 -0.22 14.41 16.93
C LEU A 15 0.32 12.98 16.89
N ASN A 16 0.37 12.31 18.03
CA ASN A 16 0.85 10.93 18.15
C ASN A 16 -0.27 9.90 18.35
N ASN A 17 -1.44 10.32 18.85
CA ASN A 17 -2.57 9.44 19.13
C ASN A 17 -3.60 9.48 18.01
N SER A 18 -3.36 8.66 16.98
CA SER A 18 -4.29 8.47 15.85
C SER A 18 -5.70 8.12 16.28
N ASN A 19 -5.88 7.34 17.35
CA ASN A 19 -7.20 6.94 17.82
C ASN A 19 -8.06 8.14 18.22
N THR A 20 -7.49 9.21 18.77
CA THR A 20 -8.26 10.41 19.14
C THR A 20 -8.74 11.17 17.91
N VAL A 21 -7.85 11.38 16.93
CA VAL A 21 -8.19 12.16 15.72
C VAL A 21 -9.05 11.36 14.75
N LEU A 22 -8.77 10.08 14.55
CA LEU A 22 -9.60 9.21 13.71
C LEU A 22 -11.01 9.02 14.33
N LYS A 23 -11.13 9.01 15.67
CA LYS A 23 -12.43 9.11 16.35
C LYS A 23 -13.13 10.45 16.15
N ALA A 24 -12.40 11.56 16.03
CA ALA A 24 -13.01 12.86 15.71
C ALA A 24 -13.52 12.88 14.26
N VAL A 25 -12.73 12.36 13.32
CA VAL A 25 -13.09 12.17 11.90
C VAL A 25 -14.34 11.31 11.74
N ASN A 26 -14.58 10.37 12.66
CA ASN A 26 -15.76 9.51 12.65
C ASN A 26 -17.12 10.26 12.75
N ARG A 27 -17.12 11.56 13.11
CA ARG A 27 -18.30 12.44 13.10
C ARG A 27 -18.48 13.24 11.80
N LEU A 28 -17.45 13.30 10.96
CA LEU A 28 -17.43 14.09 9.72
C LEU A 28 -17.95 13.25 8.55
N THR A 29 -19.28 13.16 8.40
CA THR A 29 -19.91 12.29 7.39
C THR A 29 -19.80 12.82 5.96
N ASN A 30 -19.50 14.11 5.79
CA ASN A 30 -19.29 14.75 4.49
C ASN A 30 -17.80 14.81 4.09
N LEU A 31 -16.90 14.21 4.88
CA LEU A 31 -15.47 14.31 4.64
C LEU A 31 -15.08 13.66 3.31
N GLU A 32 -14.35 14.40 2.48
CA GLU A 32 -13.81 14.00 1.18
C GLU A 32 -12.28 13.85 1.23
N THR A 33 -11.61 14.69 2.02
CA THR A 33 -10.14 14.68 2.17
C THR A 33 -9.73 14.74 3.64
N LEU A 34 -8.90 13.79 4.08
CA LEU A 34 -8.27 13.75 5.39
C LEU A 34 -6.76 13.99 5.25
N ILE A 35 -6.25 15.07 5.83
CA ILE A 35 -4.83 15.42 5.81
C ILE A 35 -4.27 15.38 7.22
N LEU A 36 -3.37 14.43 7.47
CA LEU A 36 -2.66 14.23 8.74
C LEU A 36 -1.13 14.21 8.55
N THR A 37 -0.66 14.81 7.46
CA THR A 37 0.76 14.92 7.08
C THR A 37 1.60 15.63 8.15
N ASP A 38 2.87 15.24 8.26
CA ASP A 38 3.84 15.85 9.19
C ASP A 38 3.37 15.82 10.66
N ASN A 39 2.96 14.65 11.15
CA ASN A 39 2.65 14.44 12.58
C ASN A 39 3.48 13.26 13.13
N GLU A 40 3.11 12.74 14.29
CA GLU A 40 3.85 11.69 15.00
C GLU A 40 3.04 10.40 15.13
N ILE A 41 2.09 10.18 14.22
CA ILE A 41 1.21 9.01 14.27
C ILE A 41 2.05 7.75 14.12
N THR A 42 1.90 6.80 15.03
CA THR A 42 2.68 5.55 15.03
C THR A 42 1.90 4.33 14.56
N LYS A 43 0.56 4.38 14.65
CA LYS A 43 -0.31 3.24 14.37
C LYS A 43 -1.61 3.66 13.70
N ILE A 44 -2.10 2.86 12.75
CA ILE A 44 -3.48 2.91 12.27
C ILE A 44 -4.19 1.64 12.72
N SER A 45 -5.07 1.79 13.71
CA SER A 45 -5.78 0.66 14.32
C SER A 45 -6.90 0.15 13.42
N ASN A 46 -7.34 -1.09 13.66
CA ASN A 46 -8.60 -1.57 13.10
C ASN A 46 -9.76 -0.64 13.48
N ASN A 47 -10.75 -0.50 12.60
CA ASN A 47 -11.94 0.34 12.84
C ASN A 47 -11.62 1.81 13.17
N SER A 48 -10.45 2.32 12.74
CA SER A 48 -10.15 3.75 12.80
C SER A 48 -11.25 4.58 12.12
N PHE A 49 -11.86 3.99 11.09
CA PHE A 49 -13.06 4.49 10.41
C PHE A 49 -14.28 3.64 10.75
N ASN A 50 -15.44 4.26 10.92
CA ASN A 50 -16.69 3.59 11.29
C ASN A 50 -17.65 3.36 10.10
N GLY A 51 -17.15 3.51 8.87
CA GLY A 51 -17.94 3.36 7.64
C GLY A 51 -18.91 4.50 7.31
N LYS A 52 -18.94 5.57 8.12
CA LYS A 52 -19.77 6.75 7.85
C LYS A 52 -19.12 7.74 6.89
N GLN A 53 -17.81 7.67 6.69
CA GLN A 53 -17.03 8.54 5.79
C GLN A 53 -17.19 8.08 4.33
N ARG A 54 -18.43 7.97 3.85
CA ARG A 54 -18.72 7.43 2.52
C ARG A 54 -18.24 8.33 1.39
N LYS A 55 -17.99 9.61 1.64
CA LYS A 55 -17.48 10.55 0.64
C LYS A 55 -15.95 10.64 0.62
N LEU A 56 -15.26 9.98 1.55
CA LEU A 56 -13.80 10.10 1.67
C LEU A 56 -13.13 9.49 0.44
N GLN A 57 -12.28 10.29 -0.19
CA GLN A 57 -11.54 9.96 -1.41
C GLN A 57 -10.04 9.92 -1.15
N THR A 58 -9.53 10.85 -0.35
CA THR A 58 -8.09 11.05 -0.15
C THR A 58 -7.73 10.99 1.33
N ILE A 59 -6.70 10.19 1.65
CA ILE A 59 -6.09 10.10 2.97
C ILE A 59 -4.59 10.38 2.85
N GLU A 60 -4.13 11.45 3.47
CA GLU A 60 -2.70 11.82 3.52
C GLU A 60 -2.15 11.59 4.94
N LEU A 61 -1.26 10.62 5.07
CA LEU A 61 -0.57 10.22 6.30
C LEU A 61 0.96 10.29 6.13
N ARG A 62 1.42 11.03 5.11
CA ARG A 62 2.82 11.19 4.78
C ARG A 62 3.63 11.78 5.94
N ASN A 63 4.89 11.38 6.05
CA ASN A 63 5.83 11.93 7.03
C ASN A 63 5.29 11.84 8.47
N ASN A 64 4.94 10.62 8.86
CA ASN A 64 4.57 10.24 10.22
C ASN A 64 5.52 9.13 10.70
N ASN A 65 5.26 8.57 11.88
CA ASN A 65 6.05 7.49 12.47
C ASN A 65 5.36 6.13 12.34
N ILE A 66 4.49 5.94 11.35
CA ILE A 66 3.62 4.76 11.26
C ILE A 66 4.49 3.53 11.06
N ASN A 67 4.45 2.60 12.00
CA ASN A 67 5.13 1.31 11.92
C ASN A 67 4.17 0.13 12.05
N ASP A 68 2.94 0.36 12.51
CA ASP A 68 1.92 -0.66 12.70
C ASP A 68 0.62 -0.30 11.96
N LEU A 69 0.28 -1.12 10.97
CA LEU A 69 -1.01 -1.13 10.31
C LEU A 69 -1.73 -2.41 10.75
N ASP A 70 -2.87 -2.27 11.42
CA ASP A 70 -3.70 -3.42 11.74
C ASP A 70 -4.46 -3.93 10.51
N ASN A 71 -4.87 -5.18 10.57
CA ASN A 71 -5.89 -5.71 9.68
C ASN A 71 -7.10 -4.76 9.66
N PHE A 72 -7.66 -4.51 8.47
CA PHE A 72 -8.81 -3.62 8.29
C PHE A 72 -8.56 -2.15 8.67
N ALA A 73 -7.29 -1.68 8.67
CA ALA A 73 -6.92 -0.29 8.97
C ALA A 73 -7.71 0.75 8.14
N PHE A 74 -7.99 0.43 6.87
CA PHE A 74 -8.72 1.30 5.92
C PHE A 74 -10.07 0.73 5.48
N ASN A 75 -10.67 -0.17 6.27
CA ASN A 75 -11.93 -0.83 5.91
C ASN A 75 -13.13 0.15 5.93
N ASP A 76 -14.19 -0.23 5.20
CA ASP A 76 -15.47 0.48 5.09
C ASP A 76 -15.37 1.89 4.48
N LEU A 77 -14.37 2.14 3.65
CA LEU A 77 -14.15 3.38 2.92
C LEU A 77 -14.39 3.18 1.41
N PRO A 78 -15.66 3.18 0.95
CA PRO A 78 -16.01 2.67 -0.37
C PRO A 78 -15.51 3.51 -1.55
N ASN A 79 -15.17 4.78 -1.33
CA ASN A 79 -14.82 5.74 -2.37
C ASN A 79 -13.38 6.25 -2.28
N VAL A 80 -12.55 5.68 -1.39
CA VAL A 80 -11.15 6.08 -1.26
C VAL A 80 -10.38 5.67 -2.50
N SER A 81 -9.79 6.64 -3.19
CA SER A 81 -9.00 6.46 -4.41
C SER A 81 -7.51 6.76 -4.20
N SER A 82 -7.13 7.36 -3.08
CA SER A 82 -5.74 7.67 -2.75
C SER A 82 -5.44 7.54 -1.25
N ILE A 83 -4.40 6.77 -0.94
CA ILE A 83 -3.83 6.63 0.40
C ILE A 83 -2.33 6.91 0.29
N ASP A 84 -1.87 8.00 0.88
CA ASP A 84 -0.45 8.36 0.96
C ASP A 84 0.13 7.99 2.34
N LEU A 85 0.97 6.96 2.36
CA LEU A 85 1.76 6.50 3.51
C LEU A 85 3.27 6.66 3.26
N ASP A 86 3.67 7.48 2.28
CA ASP A 86 5.08 7.74 1.99
C ASP A 86 5.79 8.32 3.23
N PHE A 87 7.09 8.05 3.39
CA PHE A 87 7.91 8.56 4.50
C PHE A 87 7.34 8.17 5.87
N ASN A 88 7.21 6.87 6.10
CA ASN A 88 6.83 6.29 7.38
C ASN A 88 7.82 5.18 7.76
N ASN A 89 7.53 4.42 8.82
CA ASN A 89 8.37 3.35 9.32
C ASN A 89 7.78 1.96 9.08
N ILE A 90 6.90 1.80 8.08
CA ILE A 90 6.12 0.57 7.87
C ILE A 90 7.06 -0.55 7.43
N SER A 91 7.03 -1.67 8.15
CA SER A 91 7.81 -2.88 7.86
C SER A 91 6.95 -4.10 7.55
N THR A 92 5.62 -4.02 7.70
CA THR A 92 4.71 -5.15 7.48
C THR A 92 3.36 -4.65 6.93
N ILE A 93 2.84 -5.35 5.93
CA ILE A 93 1.49 -5.23 5.38
C ILE A 93 0.77 -6.53 5.68
N LYS A 94 -0.08 -6.49 6.70
CA LYS A 94 -0.85 -7.65 7.17
C LYS A 94 -1.94 -8.05 6.17
N ASN A 95 -2.43 -9.27 6.27
CA ASN A 95 -3.60 -9.70 5.52
C ASN A 95 -4.78 -8.74 5.78
N ASP A 96 -5.57 -8.46 4.75
CA ASP A 96 -6.75 -7.61 4.90
C ASP A 96 -6.49 -6.17 5.41
N THR A 97 -5.25 -5.66 5.36
CA THR A 97 -4.95 -4.25 5.68
C THR A 97 -5.74 -3.30 4.77
N PHE A 98 -5.76 -3.65 3.48
CA PHE A 98 -6.45 -2.91 2.42
C PHE A 98 -7.68 -3.70 1.98
N VAL A 99 -8.82 -3.50 2.66
CA VAL A 99 -10.09 -4.15 2.32
C VAL A 99 -11.11 -3.10 1.96
N PHE A 100 -11.56 -3.13 0.70
CA PHE A 100 -12.57 -2.22 0.18
C PHE A 100 -13.78 -3.04 -0.29
N ARG A 101 -14.74 -3.25 0.62
CA ARG A 101 -15.88 -4.18 0.44
C ARG A 101 -16.95 -3.71 -0.54
N ARG A 102 -16.76 -2.60 -1.27
CA ARG A 102 -17.72 -2.12 -2.26
C ARG A 102 -17.14 -2.03 -3.66
N LYS A 103 -17.90 -2.53 -4.62
CA LYS A 103 -17.62 -2.43 -6.05
C LYS A 103 -17.80 -1.00 -6.51
N VAL A 104 -16.74 -0.44 -7.08
CA VAL A 104 -16.83 0.57 -8.13
C VAL A 104 -15.52 0.52 -8.93
N ASN A 105 -15.62 0.69 -10.25
CA ASN A 105 -14.51 0.72 -11.20
C ASN A 105 -13.73 2.02 -11.04
N TYR A 106 -12.96 2.17 -9.95
CA TYR A 106 -12.05 3.29 -9.78
C TYR A 106 -10.63 2.80 -9.53
N ILE A 107 -9.70 3.75 -9.62
CA ILE A 107 -8.28 3.54 -9.39
C ILE A 107 -7.98 3.88 -7.94
N LEU A 108 -7.42 2.92 -7.21
CA LEU A 108 -6.87 3.09 -5.88
C LEU A 108 -5.34 3.22 -5.96
N ASN A 109 -4.83 4.37 -5.55
CA ASN A 109 -3.40 4.62 -5.41
C ASN A 109 -3.00 4.37 -3.96
N ILE A 110 -2.09 3.42 -3.74
CA ILE A 110 -1.50 3.14 -2.43
C ILE A 110 -0.01 3.49 -2.51
N ARG A 111 0.37 4.57 -1.84
CA ARG A 111 1.77 5.05 -1.83
C ARG A 111 2.44 4.61 -0.53
N LEU A 112 3.52 3.85 -0.65
CA LEU A 112 4.29 3.25 0.45
C LEU A 112 5.80 3.50 0.25
N GLN A 113 6.16 4.58 -0.43
CA GLN A 113 7.56 4.86 -0.73
C GLN A 113 8.29 5.34 0.51
N ASN A 114 9.61 5.13 0.58
CA ASN A 114 10.42 5.56 1.73
C ASN A 114 9.87 4.99 3.05
N ASN A 115 9.75 3.66 3.08
CA ASN A 115 9.36 2.88 4.25
C ASN A 115 10.43 1.77 4.47
N ASN A 116 10.13 0.83 5.38
CA ASN A 116 11.03 -0.26 5.75
C ASN A 116 10.56 -1.62 5.19
N LEU A 117 9.86 -1.63 4.05
CA LEU A 117 9.33 -2.85 3.46
C LEU A 117 10.45 -3.69 2.84
N ASN A 118 10.42 -5.00 3.05
CA ASN A 118 11.34 -5.97 2.48
C ASN A 118 10.57 -7.18 1.91
N ALA A 119 11.28 -8.19 1.42
CA ALA A 119 10.67 -9.36 0.77
C ALA A 119 9.69 -10.15 1.64
N LYS A 120 9.79 -10.06 2.99
CA LYS A 120 8.93 -10.74 3.96
C LYS A 120 7.85 -9.84 4.54
N SER A 121 7.76 -8.59 4.09
CA SER A 121 6.84 -7.62 4.67
C SER A 121 5.37 -7.85 4.29
N PHE A 122 5.09 -8.63 3.25
CA PHE A 122 3.74 -8.81 2.75
C PHE A 122 3.20 -10.17 3.17
N GLU A 123 2.11 -10.18 3.93
CA GLU A 123 1.42 -11.42 4.26
C GLU A 123 0.63 -11.96 3.06
N VAL A 124 0.41 -13.27 3.04
CA VAL A 124 -0.50 -13.92 2.09
C VAL A 124 -1.87 -13.26 2.20
N ASN A 125 -2.52 -13.02 1.07
CA ASN A 125 -3.82 -12.34 0.97
C ASN A 125 -3.86 -10.86 1.40
N SER A 126 -2.71 -10.19 1.55
CA SER A 126 -2.63 -8.74 1.81
C SER A 126 -3.44 -7.87 0.82
N PHE A 127 -3.68 -8.36 -0.40
CA PHE A 127 -4.49 -7.69 -1.43
C PHE A 127 -5.65 -8.54 -1.99
N ALA A 128 -5.99 -9.69 -1.39
CA ALA A 128 -6.98 -10.62 -1.96
C ALA A 128 -8.38 -10.01 -2.10
N ASN A 129 -8.79 -9.22 -1.11
CA ASN A 129 -10.15 -8.69 -0.97
C ASN A 129 -10.34 -7.26 -1.53
N ILE A 130 -9.44 -6.80 -2.41
CA ILE A 130 -9.53 -5.47 -3.02
C ILE A 130 -10.37 -5.51 -4.29
N SER A 131 -11.47 -4.75 -4.35
CA SER A 131 -12.28 -4.63 -5.57
C SER A 131 -11.74 -3.65 -6.62
N PRO A 132 -11.14 -2.49 -6.27
CA PRO A 132 -10.64 -1.51 -7.24
C PRO A 132 -9.40 -1.95 -8.04
N ILE A 133 -9.09 -1.20 -9.10
CA ILE A 133 -7.79 -1.23 -9.79
C ILE A 133 -6.74 -0.64 -8.83
N VAL A 134 -5.58 -1.27 -8.68
CA VAL A 134 -4.57 -0.81 -7.70
C VAL A 134 -3.29 -0.39 -8.37
N PHE A 135 -2.83 0.82 -8.05
CA PHE A 135 -1.45 1.24 -8.28
C PHE A 135 -0.73 1.26 -6.94
N LEU A 136 0.28 0.40 -6.81
CA LEU A 136 1.09 0.25 -5.61
C LEU A 136 2.48 0.85 -5.85
N TYR A 137 2.82 1.88 -5.07
CA TYR A 137 4.11 2.57 -5.17
C TYR A 137 5.01 2.15 -4.01
N LEU A 138 6.08 1.40 -4.32
CA LEU A 138 7.00 0.78 -3.36
C LEU A 138 8.43 1.32 -3.46
N ALA A 139 8.64 2.41 -4.20
CA ALA A 139 9.99 2.92 -4.41
C ALA A 139 10.70 3.31 -3.11
N ASN A 140 12.03 3.18 -3.08
CA ASN A 140 12.86 3.50 -1.90
C ASN A 140 12.43 2.69 -0.65
N ASN A 141 12.45 1.37 -0.78
CA ASN A 141 12.26 0.44 0.33
C ASN A 141 13.48 -0.52 0.37
N GLN A 142 13.36 -1.64 1.06
CA GLN A 142 14.40 -2.65 1.23
C GLN A 142 14.00 -3.99 0.60
N ILE A 143 13.20 -3.98 -0.48
CA ILE A 143 12.69 -5.19 -1.12
C ILE A 143 13.79 -5.88 -1.93
N GLN A 144 14.14 -7.10 -1.54
CA GLN A 144 15.12 -7.91 -2.25
C GLN A 144 14.50 -8.78 -3.35
N TYR A 145 13.27 -9.26 -3.16
CA TYR A 145 12.54 -10.07 -4.13
C TYR A 145 11.04 -9.99 -3.84
N PHE A 146 10.21 -10.34 -4.82
CA PHE A 146 8.77 -10.55 -4.62
C PHE A 146 8.54 -12.04 -4.34
N ASP A 147 8.04 -12.38 -3.15
CA ASP A 147 7.76 -13.76 -2.76
C ASP A 147 6.66 -14.36 -3.64
N GLU A 148 6.95 -15.48 -4.30
CA GLU A 148 6.02 -16.17 -5.19
C GLU A 148 4.72 -16.53 -4.49
N ASN A 149 4.81 -17.04 -3.25
CA ASN A 149 3.64 -17.49 -2.50
C ASN A 149 2.70 -16.34 -2.12
N VAL A 150 3.20 -15.11 -2.10
CA VAL A 150 2.43 -13.91 -1.79
C VAL A 150 1.89 -13.27 -3.06
N PHE A 151 2.76 -13.01 -4.05
CA PHE A 151 2.41 -12.17 -5.20
C PHE A 151 1.80 -12.93 -6.37
N LYS A 152 2.14 -14.20 -6.59
CA LYS A 152 1.58 -14.99 -7.70
C LYS A 152 0.05 -15.13 -7.60
N PRO A 153 -0.54 -15.52 -6.43
CA PRO A 153 -2.00 -15.56 -6.29
C PRO A 153 -2.65 -14.20 -6.50
N ILE A 154 -1.99 -13.10 -6.09
CA ILE A 154 -2.52 -11.75 -6.27
C ILE A 154 -2.56 -11.39 -7.76
N PHE A 155 -1.50 -11.69 -8.51
CA PHE A 155 -1.47 -11.41 -9.95
C PHE A 155 -2.46 -12.26 -10.75
N GLU A 156 -2.72 -13.49 -10.32
CA GLU A 156 -3.74 -14.37 -10.91
C GLU A 156 -5.16 -13.88 -10.63
N MET A 157 -5.45 -13.44 -9.40
CA MET A 157 -6.79 -12.98 -9.00
C MET A 157 -7.10 -11.54 -9.44
N LYS A 158 -6.11 -10.64 -9.40
CA LYS A 158 -6.25 -9.22 -9.74
C LYS A 158 -5.42 -8.98 -10.97
N LYS A 159 -6.05 -8.76 -12.12
CA LYS A 159 -5.34 -8.48 -13.39
C LYS A 159 -4.87 -7.02 -13.51
N ASP A 160 -5.46 -6.13 -12.72
CA ASP A 160 -5.24 -4.68 -12.83
C ASP A 160 -4.38 -4.08 -11.71
N LEU A 161 -3.75 -4.91 -10.86
CA LEU A 161 -2.72 -4.44 -9.92
C LEU A 161 -1.44 -4.08 -10.70
N VAL A 162 -0.97 -2.85 -10.57
CA VAL A 162 0.29 -2.36 -11.13
C VAL A 162 1.20 -1.95 -9.98
N ILE A 163 2.47 -2.36 -10.05
CA ILE A 163 3.48 -2.09 -9.03
C ILE A 163 4.61 -1.25 -9.64
N THR A 164 5.03 -0.21 -8.92
CA THR A 164 6.27 0.52 -9.20
C THR A 164 7.21 0.34 -8.00
N ALA A 165 8.45 -0.08 -8.22
CA ALA A 165 9.33 -0.50 -7.13
C ALA A 165 10.79 -0.03 -7.28
N TRP A 166 11.01 1.11 -7.95
CA TRP A 166 12.32 1.72 -8.12
C TRP A 166 13.13 1.85 -6.82
N ASN A 167 14.46 1.82 -6.91
CA ASN A 167 15.35 2.02 -5.77
C ASN A 167 15.09 1.03 -4.62
N ASN A 168 15.04 -0.26 -4.95
CA ASN A 168 15.01 -1.36 -3.99
C ASN A 168 16.22 -2.28 -4.26
N PRO A 169 16.78 -2.95 -3.24
CA PRO A 169 17.97 -3.80 -3.37
C PRO A 169 17.63 -5.18 -3.98
N PHE A 170 17.06 -5.20 -5.18
CA PHE A 170 16.60 -6.44 -5.82
C PHE A 170 17.75 -7.41 -6.12
N ARG A 171 17.57 -8.65 -5.69
CA ARG A 171 18.38 -9.80 -6.03
C ARG A 171 17.63 -10.57 -7.11
N CYS A 172 18.13 -10.50 -8.33
CA CYS A 172 17.58 -11.24 -9.45
C CYS A 172 18.26 -12.60 -9.46
N ASP A 173 17.72 -13.49 -8.64
CA ASP A 173 18.16 -14.87 -8.41
C ASP A 173 16.96 -15.83 -8.55
N CYS A 174 17.10 -17.08 -8.12
CA CYS A 174 16.05 -18.10 -8.16
C CYS A 174 14.70 -17.65 -7.59
N LYS A 175 14.66 -16.72 -6.63
CA LYS A 175 13.43 -16.26 -5.98
C LYS A 175 12.61 -15.33 -6.85
N MET A 176 13.20 -14.79 -7.90
CA MET A 176 12.55 -13.91 -8.88
C MET A 176 12.24 -14.62 -10.19
N LYS A 177 12.70 -15.86 -10.37
CA LYS A 177 12.52 -16.66 -11.58
C LYS A 177 11.06 -16.74 -12.04
N TRP A 178 10.13 -16.95 -11.10
CA TRP A 178 8.70 -17.09 -11.38
C TRP A 178 8.08 -15.87 -12.10
N LEU A 179 8.66 -14.66 -11.93
CA LEU A 179 8.21 -13.46 -12.64
C LEU A 179 8.55 -13.51 -14.14
N LEU A 180 9.58 -14.27 -14.52
CA LEU A 180 9.98 -14.46 -15.93
C LEU A 180 9.23 -15.62 -16.60
N GLU A 181 8.66 -16.54 -15.82
CA GLU A 181 7.92 -17.70 -16.33
C GLU A 181 6.57 -17.30 -16.96
N ASN A 182 6.05 -16.11 -16.61
CA ASN A 182 4.84 -15.56 -17.20
C ASN A 182 4.99 -14.05 -17.47
N PRO A 183 5.01 -13.62 -18.75
CA PRO A 183 5.25 -12.22 -19.10
C PRO A 183 4.20 -11.26 -18.53
N PHE A 184 2.97 -11.73 -18.29
CA PHE A 184 1.91 -10.91 -17.70
C PHE A 184 2.24 -10.46 -16.27
N TYR A 185 3.04 -11.21 -15.51
CA TYR A 185 3.48 -10.77 -14.18
C TYR A 185 4.49 -9.63 -14.29
N LEU A 186 5.47 -9.78 -15.19
CA LEU A 186 6.54 -8.81 -15.37
C LEU A 186 6.03 -7.48 -15.91
N GLU A 187 5.10 -7.49 -16.87
CA GLU A 187 4.43 -6.29 -17.44
C GLU A 187 3.76 -5.41 -16.40
N ARG A 188 3.46 -5.96 -15.23
CA ARG A 188 2.74 -5.27 -14.17
C ARG A 188 3.66 -4.73 -13.09
N ILE A 189 4.97 -4.91 -13.23
CA ILE A 189 5.97 -4.38 -12.31
C ILE A 189 7.00 -3.55 -13.08
N THR A 190 7.16 -2.30 -12.65
CA THR A 190 8.20 -1.40 -13.16
C THR A 190 9.23 -1.08 -12.08
N GLY A 191 10.46 -0.79 -12.49
CA GLY A 191 11.52 -0.36 -11.58
C GLY A 191 12.27 -1.49 -10.87
N ILE A 192 12.18 -2.74 -11.34
CA ILE A 192 13.07 -3.82 -10.87
C ILE A 192 14.43 -3.67 -11.57
N VAL A 193 15.37 -3.06 -10.85
CA VAL A 193 16.79 -2.98 -11.24
C VAL A 193 17.59 -3.87 -10.29
N CYS A 194 18.27 -4.85 -10.86
CA CYS A 194 19.05 -5.86 -10.14
C CYS A 194 20.38 -5.28 -9.64
N ALA A 195 21.07 -6.01 -8.75
CA ALA A 195 22.37 -5.59 -8.19
C ALA A 195 23.45 -5.31 -9.26
N ASP A 196 23.40 -5.98 -10.40
CA ASP A 196 24.29 -5.77 -11.55
C ASP A 196 23.86 -4.61 -12.47
N ARG A 197 22.89 -3.79 -12.01
CA ARG A 197 22.31 -2.62 -12.70
C ARG A 197 21.49 -2.94 -13.94
N ARG A 198 21.27 -4.22 -14.25
CA ARG A 198 20.35 -4.59 -15.33
C ARG A 198 18.91 -4.56 -14.84
N SER A 199 18.01 -4.22 -15.74
CA SER A 199 16.57 -4.42 -15.51
C SER A 199 16.26 -5.91 -15.55
N LEU A 200 15.36 -6.39 -14.67
CA LEU A 200 14.91 -7.79 -14.68
C LEU A 200 14.38 -8.22 -16.06
N TRP A 201 13.80 -7.28 -16.80
CA TRP A 201 13.34 -7.43 -18.18
C TRP A 201 14.40 -7.94 -19.17
N THR A 202 15.68 -7.84 -18.83
CA THR A 202 16.79 -8.28 -19.70
C THR A 202 17.30 -9.69 -19.36
N TYR A 203 16.73 -10.32 -18.33
CA TYR A 203 17.13 -11.66 -17.89
C TYR A 203 16.32 -12.75 -18.61
N THR A 204 16.93 -13.92 -18.75
CA THR A 204 16.23 -15.16 -19.11
C THR A 204 16.00 -16.01 -17.87
N VAL A 205 15.05 -16.95 -17.96
CA VAL A 205 14.74 -17.90 -16.89
C VAL A 205 15.98 -18.70 -16.45
N ASP A 206 16.83 -19.11 -17.40
CA ASP A 206 18.05 -19.89 -17.13
C ASP A 206 19.14 -19.11 -16.39
N GLN A 207 19.10 -17.77 -16.44
CA GLN A 207 20.03 -16.92 -15.70
C GLN A 207 19.66 -16.81 -14.22
N LEU A 208 18.47 -17.24 -13.82
CA LEU A 208 17.92 -17.14 -12.47
C LEU A 208 17.78 -18.52 -11.81
N LEU A 209 18.72 -19.44 -12.01
CA LEU A 209 18.61 -20.80 -11.45
C LEU A 209 19.20 -20.93 -10.05
N GLU A 210 20.13 -20.07 -9.65
CA GLU A 210 20.85 -20.16 -8.38
C GLU A 210 20.28 -19.22 -7.32
N CYS A 211 20.33 -19.68 -6.06
CA CYS A 211 20.14 -18.92 -4.83
C CYS A 211 21.43 -19.06 -3.99
#